data_AF-A0A7Z9NTM6-F1
#
_entry.id   AF-A0A7Z9NTM6-F1
#
_cell.length_a   1.000
_cell.length_b   1.000
_cell.length_c   1.000
_cell.angle_alpha   90.00
_cell.angle_beta   90.00
_cell.angle_gamma   90.00
#
_symmetry.space_group_name_H-M   'P 1'
#
loop_
_entity.id
_entity.type
_entity.pdbx_description
1 polymer ?
#
loop_
_entity_poly.entity_id
_entity_poly.type
_entity_poly.pdbx_seq_one_letter_code
_entity_poly.pdbx_strand_id
1 'polypeptide(L)' 'AYDYVLKCSHTFNQLDAAGAISVSAREAYIGRVRVLAQKIAKLFLEERCRLCFPLMKDREAARKWAEELTPEN' A
#
# COMPACT_ATOMS: atom_id res chain seq x y z
N ALA A 1 -3.08 9.48 3.54
CA ALA A 1 -2.17 9.00 2.47
C ALA A 1 -2.83 7.96 1.57
N TYR A 2 -3.44 6.90 2.12
CA TYR A 2 -4.15 5.86 1.36
C TYR A 2 -5.30 6.42 0.50
N ASP A 3 -6.15 7.30 1.05
CA ASP A 3 -7.26 7.89 0.30
C ASP A 3 -6.82 8.67 -0.93
N TYR A 4 -5.65 9.31 -0.87
CA TYR A 4 -5.09 10.02 -2.02
C TYR A 4 -4.59 9.04 -3.10
N VAL A 5 -4.06 7.86 -2.73
CA VAL A 5 -3.74 6.79 -3.69
C VAL A 5 -4.99 6.30 -4.40
N LEU A 6 -6.09 6.11 -3.66
CA LEU A 6 -7.38 5.69 -4.23
C LEU A 6 -7.93 6.74 -5.20
N LYS A 7 -7.89 8.03 -4.81
CA LYS A 7 -8.28 9.14 -5.69
C LYS A 7 -7.42 9.20 -6.95
N CYS A 8 -6.10 9.10 -6.82
CA CYS A 8 -5.17 9.06 -7.95
C CYS A 8 -5.47 7.90 -8.90
N SER A 9 -5.75 6.71 -8.38
CA SER A 9 -6.10 5.54 -9.19
C SER A 9 -7.42 5.74 -9.92
N HIS A 10 -8.45 6.29 -9.26
CA HIS A 10 -9.72 6.57 -9.91
C HIS A 10 -9.59 7.63 -11.02
N THR A 11 -8.93 8.75 -10.72
CA THR A 11 -8.68 9.81 -11.72
C THR A 11 -7.85 9.31 -12.90
N PHE A 12 -6.86 8.46 -12.66
CA PHE A 12 -6.09 7.82 -13.72
C PHE A 12 -6.99 6.97 -14.64
N ASN A 13 -7.88 6.15 -14.08
CA ASN A 13 -8.79 5.32 -14.88
C ASN A 13 -9.72 6.18 -15.75
N GLN A 14 -10.22 7.30 -15.21
CA GLN A 14 -11.07 8.23 -15.97
C GLN A 14 -10.31 8.86 -17.15
N LEU A 15 -9.08 9.30 -16.91
CA LEU A 15 -8.23 9.90 -17.96
C LEU A 15 -7.78 8.88 -19.01
N ASP A 16 -7.53 7.63 -18.60
CA ASP A 16 -7.16 6.53 -19.47
C ASP A 16 -8.32 6.13 -20.40
N ALA A 17 -9.53 6.03 -19.84
CA ALA A 17 -10.76 5.76 -20.59
C ALA A 17 -11.10 6.89 -21.57
N ALA A 18 -10.79 8.14 -21.23
CA ALA A 18 -10.96 9.30 -22.12
C ALA A 18 -9.91 9.37 -23.25
N GLY A 19 -8.91 8.48 -23.27
CA GLY A 19 -7.81 8.53 -24.23
C GLY A 19 -6.88 9.73 -24.07
N ALA A 20 -6.94 10.44 -22.92
CA ALA A 20 -6.18 11.66 -22.67
C ALA A 20 -4.72 11.40 -22.23
N ILE A 21 -4.33 10.13 -22.08
CA ILE A 21 -3.01 9.70 -21.60
C ILE A 21 -2.30 8.92 -22.71
N SER A 22 -1.07 9.31 -23.04
CA SER A 22 -0.21 8.56 -23.96
C SER A 22 0.29 7.26 -23.33
N VAL A 23 0.69 6.28 -24.17
CA VAL A 23 1.20 4.98 -23.69
C VAL A 23 2.40 5.15 -22.74
N SER A 24 3.33 6.06 -23.04
CA SER A 24 4.48 6.35 -22.18
C SER A 24 4.11 7.06 -20.88
N ALA A 25 3.13 7.97 -20.92
CA ALA A 25 2.64 8.64 -19.72
C ALA A 25 1.90 7.67 -18.79
N ARG A 26 1.24 6.64 -19.34
CA ARG A 26 0.56 5.59 -18.58
C ARG A 26 1.50 4.83 -17.66
N GLU A 27 2.61 4.33 -18.18
CA GLU A 27 3.60 3.58 -17.41
C GLU A 27 4.18 4.42 -16.26
N ALA A 28 4.54 5.67 -16.54
CA ALA A 28 5.06 6.59 -15.54
C ALA A 28 4.04 6.87 -14.43
N TYR A 29 2.76 7.05 -14.77
CA TYR A 29 1.70 7.31 -13.79
C TYR A 29 1.47 6.11 -12.87
N ILE A 30 1.36 4.91 -13.45
CA ILE A 30 1.21 3.65 -12.71
C ILE A 30 2.40 3.44 -11.78
N GLY A 31 3.62 3.70 -12.25
CA GLY A 31 4.84 3.61 -11.44
C GLY A 31 4.78 4.49 -10.19
N ARG A 32 4.36 5.75 -10.34
CA ARG A 32 4.23 6.70 -9.22
C ARG A 32 3.19 6.25 -8.19
N VAL A 33 2.01 5.83 -8.64
CA VAL A 33 0.93 5.35 -7.76
C VAL A 33 1.38 4.08 -7.03
N ARG A 34 2.05 3.16 -7.73
CA ARG A 34 2.59 1.91 -7.15
C ARG A 34 3.62 2.18 -6.05
N VAL A 35 4.56 3.09 -6.28
CA VAL A 35 5.57 3.45 -5.26
C VAL A 35 4.90 4.02 -4.01
N LEU A 36 3.89 4.88 -4.17
CA LEU A 36 3.16 5.45 -3.04
C LEU A 36 2.36 4.38 -2.28
N ALA A 37 1.67 3.49 -3.00
CA ALA A 37 0.94 2.37 -2.40
C ALA A 37 1.89 1.43 -1.62
N GLN A 38 3.06 1.12 -2.16
CA GLN A 38 4.06 0.30 -1.48
C GLN A 38 4.55 0.94 -0.18
N LYS A 39 4.82 2.25 -0.16
CA LYS A 39 5.20 2.97 1.06
C LYS A 39 4.10 2.89 2.13
N ILE A 40 2.85 3.07 1.73
CA ILE A 40 1.70 2.99 2.66
C ILE A 40 1.54 1.56 3.20
N ALA A 41 1.72 0.54 2.36
CA ALA A 41 1.67 -0.85 2.80
C ALA A 41 2.74 -1.18 3.84
N LYS A 42 3.97 -0.67 3.67
CA LYS A 42 5.05 -0.82 4.66
C LYS A 42 4.71 -0.16 5.99
N LEU A 43 4.29 1.11 5.95
CA LEU A 43 3.87 1.84 7.16
C LEU A 43 2.70 1.18 7.87
N PHE A 44 1.74 0.65 7.11
CA PHE A 44 0.63 -0.10 7.67
C PHE A 44 1.12 -1.38 8.35
N LEU A 45 2.02 -2.13 7.73
CA LEU A 45 2.59 -3.34 8.32
C LEU A 45 3.37 -3.02 9.61
N GLU A 46 4.19 -1.97 9.61
CA GLU A 46 4.92 -1.49 10.79
C GLU A 46 3.99 -1.15 11.95
N GLU A 47 2.93 -0.38 11.70
CA GLU A 47 1.93 -0.03 12.72
C GLU A 47 1.21 -1.28 13.25
N ARG A 48 0.91 -2.25 12.38
CA ARG A 48 0.28 -3.51 12.80
C ARG A 48 1.22 -4.38 13.63
N CYS A 49 2.50 -4.41 13.27
CA CYS A 49 3.53 -5.09 14.04
C CYS A 49 3.63 -4.50 15.46
N ARG A 50 3.66 -3.16 15.57
CA ARG A 50 3.66 -2.45 16.87
C ARG A 50 2.45 -2.79 17.75
N LEU A 51 1.30 -3.03 17.12
CA LEU A 51 0.05 -3.39 17.80
C LEU A 51 -0.12 -4.91 17.99
N CYS A 52 0.90 -5.73 17.67
CA CYS A 52 0.84 -7.19 17.70
C CYS A 52 -0.34 -7.76 16.89
N PHE A 53 -0.62 -7.17 15.72
CA PHE A 53 -1.61 -7.60 14.75
C PHE A 53 -3.02 -7.86 15.32
N PRO A 54 -3.73 -6.83 15.81
CA PRO A 54 -5.00 -6.99 16.53
C PRO A 54 -6.15 -7.54 15.68
N LEU A 55 -6.01 -7.56 14.35
CA LEU A 55 -7.01 -8.10 13.42
C LEU A 55 -6.80 -9.58 13.09
N MET A 56 -5.71 -10.20 13.54
CA MET A 56 -5.51 -11.64 13.37
C MET A 56 -6.35 -12.42 14.40
N LYS A 57 -7.13 -13.40 13.90
CA LYS A 57 -7.94 -14.28 14.75
C LYS A 57 -7.08 -15.19 15.62
N ASP A 58 -5.98 -15.68 15.05
CA ASP A 58 -4.98 -16.47 15.75
C ASP A 58 -3.99 -15.53 16.47
N ARG A 59 -4.09 -15.52 17.81
CA ARG A 59 -3.26 -14.67 18.67
C ARG A 59 -1.84 -15.20 18.84
N GLU A 60 -1.61 -16.48 18.62
CA GLU A 60 -0.29 -17.09 18.73
C GLU A 60 0.52 -16.81 17.48
N ALA A 61 -0.09 -17.00 16.31
CA ALA A 61 0.49 -16.55 15.04
C ALA A 61 0.75 -15.04 15.06
N ALA A 62 -0.19 -14.24 15.58
CA ALA A 62 -0.02 -12.78 15.66
C ALA A 62 1.22 -12.35 16.44
N ARG A 63 1.51 -13.01 17.56
CA ARG A 63 2.73 -12.74 18.35
C ARG A 63 3.99 -13.16 17.61
N LYS A 64 3.99 -14.35 17.01
CA LYS A 64 5.12 -14.85 16.21
C LYS A 64 5.49 -13.88 15.08
N TRP A 65 4.49 -13.45 14.31
CA TRP A 65 4.72 -12.50 13.22
C TRP A 65 5.17 -11.12 13.73
N ALA A 66 4.70 -10.69 14.91
CA ALA A 66 5.16 -9.45 15.50
C ALA A 66 6.65 -9.55 15.87
N GLU A 67 7.07 -10.65 16.50
CA GLU A 67 8.47 -10.91 16.86
C GLU A 67 9.39 -10.98 15.63
N GLU A 68 8.98 -11.69 14.57
CA GLU A 68 9.73 -11.84 13.32
C GLU A 68 9.90 -10.53 12.53
N LEU A 69 8.94 -9.62 12.61
CA LEU A 69 8.92 -8.36 11.84
C LEU A 69 9.45 -7.16 12.64
N THR A 70 9.83 -7.35 13.91
CA THR A 70 10.46 -6.29 14.72
C THR A 70 11.87 -6.02 14.18
N PRO A 71 12.24 -4.77 13.87
CA PRO A 71 13.54 -4.43 13.29
C PRO A 71 14.75 -4.62 14.24
N GLU A 72 14.52 -5.15 15.45
CA GLU A 72 15.54 -5.41 16.47
C GLU A 72 16.08 -6.87 16.46
N ASN A 73 15.58 -7.73 15.56
CA ASN A 73 16.07 -9.08 15.29
C ASN A 73 16.85 -9.18 13.97
#